data_AF-A0A7C6G8C1-F1
#
_entry.id   AF-A0A7C6G8C1-F1
#
_cell.length_a   1.000
_cell.length_b   1.000
_cell.length_c   1.000
_cell.angle_alpha   90.00
_cell.angle_beta   90.00
_cell.angle_gamma   90.00
#
_symmetry.space_group_name_H-M   'P 1'
#
loop_
_entity.id
_entity.type
_entity.pdbx_description
1 polymer ?
#
loop_
_entity_poly.entity_id
_entity_poly.type
_entity_poly.pdbx_seq_one_letter_code
_entity_poly.pdbx_strand_id
1 'polypeptide(L)'
;MGYEDSLRQARELLISEINHLKDELAKKEQHLRKLDSFLREPYTSGRNGTSLTKSVVEIVYRLVKAENEPITAKAVVKEFFKHRQDVNESTIRSTLYQVSRKQKPTEIEVEGSVIAVEIIKDGPTYDVAVVSEAEPSFKEAHA
;
A
#
# COMPACT_ATOMS: atom_id res chain seq x y z
N MET A 1 -40.85 36.30 29.25
CA MET A 1 -39.44 35.84 29.10
C MET A 1 -38.65 37.04 28.64
N GLY A 2 -37.66 37.46 29.44
CA GLY A 2 -36.85 38.65 29.13
C GLY A 2 -35.77 38.35 28.10
N TYR A 3 -35.26 39.40 27.45
CA TYR A 3 -34.12 39.30 26.55
C TYR A 3 -32.89 38.70 27.26
N GLU A 4 -32.70 39.00 28.55
CA GLU A 4 -31.64 38.44 29.38
C GLU A 4 -31.76 36.93 29.60
N ASP A 5 -32.99 36.41 29.77
CA ASP A 5 -33.24 34.97 29.93
C ASP A 5 -32.92 34.21 28.63
N SER A 6 -33.30 34.78 27.49
CA SER A 6 -33.01 34.20 26.17
C SER A 6 -31.50 34.21 25.88
N LEU A 7 -30.79 35.28 26.25
CA LEU A 7 -29.35 35.37 26.12
C LEU A 7 -28.63 34.35 27.01
N ARG A 8 -29.13 34.13 28.23
CA ARG A 8 -28.60 33.13 29.16
C ARG A 8 -28.78 31.72 28.62
N GLN A 9 -29.95 31.39 28.10
CA GLN A 9 -30.22 30.09 27.47
C GLN A 9 -29.35 29.86 26.23
N ALA A 10 -29.21 30.85 25.36
CA ALA A 10 -28.33 30.77 24.18
C ALA A 10 -26.88 30.53 24.59
N ARG A 11 -26.41 31.19 25.66
CA ARG A 11 -25.07 31.00 26.21
C ARG A 11 -24.87 29.58 26.77
N GLU A 12 -25.86 29.05 27.48
CA GLU A 12 -25.80 27.68 28.02
C GLU A 12 -25.74 26.63 26.90
N LEU A 13 -26.55 26.79 25.85
CA LEU A 13 -26.54 25.92 24.66
C LEU A 13 -25.19 25.95 23.94
N LEU A 14 -24.61 27.14 23.76
CA LEU A 14 -23.28 27.27 23.13
C LEU A 14 -22.21 26.62 23.99
N ILE A 15 -22.27 26.75 25.32
CA ILE A 15 -21.31 26.10 26.21
C ILE A 15 -21.43 24.58 26.13
N SER A 16 -22.64 24.03 26.09
CA SER A 16 -22.82 22.58 25.92
C SER A 16 -22.26 22.08 24.59
N GLU A 17 -22.49 22.83 23.51
CA GLU A 17 -22.00 22.45 22.17
C GLU A 17 -20.47 22.51 22.10
N ILE A 18 -19.87 23.55 22.66
CA ILE A 18 -18.40 23.68 22.75
C ILE A 18 -17.80 22.50 23.52
N ASN A 19 -18.43 22.09 24.63
CA ASN A 19 -17.94 20.96 25.41
C ASN A 19 -18.08 19.64 24.64
N HIS A 20 -19.20 19.45 23.95
CA HIS A 20 -19.41 18.28 23.09
C HIS A 20 -18.35 18.17 21.99
N LEU A 21 -18.08 19.27 21.28
CA LEU A 21 -17.07 19.33 20.22
C LEU A 21 -15.65 19.09 20.75
N LYS A 22 -15.33 19.57 21.96
CA LYS A 22 -14.05 19.29 22.62
C LYS A 22 -13.88 17.81 22.93
N ASP A 23 -14.94 17.14 23.42
CA ASP A 23 -14.91 15.71 23.70
C ASP A 23 -14.74 14.88 22.42
N GLU A 24 -15.43 15.26 21.34
CA GLU A 24 -15.24 14.62 20.04
C GLU A 24 -13.82 14.80 19.49
N LEU A 25 -13.27 16.00 19.60
CA LEU A 25 -11.91 16.30 19.17
C LEU A 25 -10.90 15.46 19.96
N ALA A 26 -11.03 15.39 21.29
CA ALA A 26 -10.16 14.59 22.14
C ALA A 26 -10.20 13.10 21.76
N LYS A 27 -11.39 12.55 21.46
CA LYS A 27 -11.53 11.17 20.97
C LYS A 27 -10.84 10.97 19.62
N LYS A 28 -11.01 11.89 18.67
CA LYS A 28 -10.36 11.83 17.36
C LYS A 28 -8.84 11.92 17.47
N GLU A 29 -8.33 12.83 18.29
CA GLU A 29 -6.89 12.95 18.56
C GLU A 29 -6.32 11.69 19.21
N GLN A 30 -7.05 11.08 20.16
CA GLN A 30 -6.65 9.82 20.75
C GLN A 30 -6.61 8.68 19.72
N HIS A 31 -7.58 8.63 18.80
CA HIS A 31 -7.57 7.68 17.68
C HIS A 31 -6.38 7.90 16.75
N LEU A 32 -6.08 9.16 16.41
CA LEU A 32 -4.92 9.50 15.59
C LEU A 32 -3.59 9.11 16.28
N ARG A 33 -3.46 9.34 17.59
CA ARG A 33 -2.28 8.90 18.36
C ARG A 33 -2.13 7.39 18.38
N LYS A 34 -3.24 6.64 18.49
CA LYS A 34 -3.21 5.17 18.39
C LYS A 34 -2.76 4.71 17.01
N LEU A 35 -3.25 5.36 15.94
CA LEU A 35 -2.80 5.08 14.58
C LEU A 35 -1.32 5.40 14.37
N ASP A 36 -0.84 6.55 14.88
CA ASP A 36 0.57 6.92 14.84
C ASP A 36 1.45 5.92 15.62
N SER A 37 0.98 5.42 16.77
CA SER A 37 1.69 4.35 17.49
C SER A 37 1.71 3.03 16.74
N PHE A 38 0.64 2.65 16.03
CA PHE A 38 0.62 1.46 15.18
C PHE A 38 1.59 1.59 14.00
N LEU A 39 1.78 2.79 13.45
CA LEU A 39 2.74 3.05 12.38
C LEU A 39 4.20 3.06 12.87
N ARG A 40 4.43 3.27 14.18
CA ARG A 40 5.76 3.36 14.79
C ARG A 40 6.30 2.04 15.35
N GLU A 41 5.46 1.01 15.48
CA GLU A 41 5.95 -0.34 15.81
C GLU A 41 6.59 -1.03 14.58
N PRO A 42 7.67 -1.79 14.77
CA PRO A 42 8.86 -1.63 13.95
C PRO A 42 8.90 -2.62 12.78
N TYR A 43 8.74 -2.11 11.56
CA TYR A 43 9.57 -2.56 10.44
C TYR A 43 10.65 -1.51 10.17
N THR A 44 11.80 -1.78 10.78
CA THR A 44 13.15 -1.42 10.38
C THR A 44 13.26 -0.74 9.01
N SER A 45 13.49 0.56 9.04
CA SER A 45 14.56 1.25 8.31
C SER A 45 15.16 0.51 7.11
N GLY A 46 14.66 0.84 5.92
CA GLY A 46 15.26 0.49 4.65
C GLY A 46 14.53 1.13 3.48
N ARG A 47 14.99 2.32 3.08
CA ARG A 47 14.74 2.99 1.78
C ARG A 47 13.40 3.73 1.61
N ASN A 48 13.54 5.03 1.38
CA ASN A 48 12.70 5.89 0.52
C ASN A 48 11.45 5.22 -0.04
N GLY A 49 10.28 5.67 0.43
CA GLY A 49 8.94 5.27 0.01
C GLY A 49 8.89 4.43 -1.26
N THR A 50 8.87 3.11 -1.08
CA THR A 50 8.74 2.18 -2.19
C THR A 50 7.46 2.51 -2.95
N SER A 51 7.61 2.81 -4.24
CA SER A 51 6.45 3.20 -5.07
C SER A 51 5.39 2.10 -5.03
N LEU A 52 4.10 2.48 -5.08
CA LEU A 52 2.99 1.52 -5.08
C LEU A 52 3.19 0.40 -6.12
N THR A 53 3.70 0.76 -7.30
CA THR A 53 4.05 -0.18 -8.37
C THR A 53 5.05 -1.25 -7.90
N LYS A 54 6.15 -0.85 -7.25
CA LYS A 54 7.15 -1.78 -6.73
C LYS A 54 6.56 -2.69 -5.67
N SER A 55 5.79 -2.15 -4.73
CA SER A 55 5.14 -2.94 -3.68
C SER A 55 4.17 -3.99 -4.24
N VAL A 56 3.37 -3.63 -5.27
CA VAL A 56 2.46 -4.59 -5.92
C VAL A 56 3.24 -5.69 -6.63
N VAL A 57 4.27 -5.35 -7.42
CA VAL A 57 5.09 -6.34 -8.14
C VAL A 57 5.82 -7.27 -7.17
N GLU A 58 6.34 -6.74 -6.06
CA GLU A 58 7.03 -7.50 -5.03
C GLU A 58 6.11 -8.52 -4.35
N ILE A 59 4.87 -8.14 -4.04
CA ILE A 59 3.88 -9.05 -3.47
C ILE A 59 3.52 -10.15 -4.45
N VAL A 60 3.31 -9.82 -5.72
CA VAL A 60 3.03 -10.83 -6.77
C VAL A 60 4.21 -11.82 -6.86
N TYR A 61 5.43 -11.31 -6.90
CA TYR A 61 6.65 -12.15 -6.93
C TYR A 61 6.72 -13.09 -5.73
N ARG A 62 6.53 -12.58 -4.50
CA ARG A 62 6.59 -13.40 -3.28
C ARG A 62 5.51 -14.47 -3.25
N LEU A 63 4.27 -14.13 -3.64
CA LEU A 63 3.16 -15.08 -3.65
C LEU A 63 3.39 -16.19 -4.68
N VAL A 64 3.77 -15.84 -5.91
CA VAL A 64 4.09 -16.84 -6.94
C VAL A 64 5.26 -17.73 -6.51
N LYS A 65 6.31 -17.16 -5.92
CA LYS A 65 7.46 -17.96 -5.42
C LYS A 65 7.08 -18.88 -4.26
N ALA A 66 6.17 -18.46 -3.39
CA ALA A 66 5.74 -19.26 -2.23
C ALA A 66 4.77 -20.37 -2.61
N GLU A 67 3.82 -20.10 -3.51
CA GLU A 67 2.78 -21.06 -3.94
C GLU A 67 3.24 -21.90 -5.13
N ASN A 68 4.28 -21.47 -5.85
CA ASN A 68 4.77 -22.05 -7.11
C ASN A 68 3.68 -22.19 -8.18
N GLU A 69 2.69 -21.28 -8.15
CA GLU A 69 1.53 -21.25 -9.04
C GLU A 69 1.14 -19.81 -9.39
N PRO A 70 0.45 -19.58 -10.53
CA PRO A 70 -0.09 -18.26 -10.89
C PRO A 70 -1.17 -17.78 -9.89
N ILE A 71 -1.08 -16.51 -9.50
CA ILE A 71 -1.88 -15.96 -8.41
C ILE A 71 -3.00 -15.05 -8.90
N THR A 72 -4.12 -14.99 -8.17
CA THR A 72 -5.26 -14.13 -8.54
C THR A 72 -5.10 -12.70 -8.03
N ALA A 73 -5.76 -11.73 -8.69
CA ALA A 73 -5.81 -10.35 -8.18
C ALA A 73 -6.35 -10.26 -6.74
N LYS A 74 -7.28 -11.16 -6.36
CA LYS A 74 -7.84 -11.22 -5.00
C LYS A 74 -6.78 -11.64 -3.98
N ALA A 75 -5.90 -12.58 -4.34
CA ALA A 75 -4.78 -12.99 -3.50
C ALA A 75 -3.79 -11.84 -3.28
N VAL A 76 -3.44 -11.10 -4.34
CA VAL A 76 -2.58 -9.89 -4.24
C VAL A 76 -3.17 -8.88 -3.28
N VAL A 77 -4.45 -8.53 -3.45
CA VAL A 77 -5.13 -7.54 -2.60
C VAL A 77 -5.14 -7.99 -1.13
N LYS A 78 -5.46 -9.27 -0.88
CA LYS A 78 -5.48 -9.83 0.46
C LYS A 78 -4.10 -9.76 1.12
N GLU A 79 -3.04 -10.10 0.38
CA GLU A 79 -1.68 -10.03 0.90
C GLU A 79 -1.21 -8.59 1.10
N PHE A 80 -1.52 -7.68 0.15
CA PHE A 80 -1.21 -6.26 0.24
C PHE A 80 -1.75 -5.63 1.52
N PHE A 81 -3.01 -5.91 1.87
CA PHE A 81 -3.63 -5.38 3.08
C PHE A 81 -3.03 -5.88 4.40
N LYS A 82 -2.23 -6.96 4.39
CA LYS A 82 -1.47 -7.37 5.58
C LYS A 82 -0.31 -6.42 5.86
N HIS A 83 0.23 -5.77 4.83
CA HIS A 83 1.42 -4.92 4.92
C HIS A 83 1.06 -3.43 4.88
N ARG A 84 0.01 -3.05 4.15
CA ARG A 84 -0.32 -1.65 3.86
C ARG A 84 -1.83 -1.46 3.65
N GLN A 85 -2.48 -0.59 4.42
CA GLN A 85 -3.95 -0.39 4.41
C GLN A 85 -4.43 0.98 3.93
N ASP A 86 -3.50 1.89 3.59
CA ASP A 86 -3.78 3.24 3.09
C ASP A 86 -4.19 3.28 1.60
N VAL A 87 -4.10 2.16 0.89
CA VAL A 87 -4.45 2.05 -0.54
C VAL A 87 -5.69 1.19 -0.71
N ASN A 88 -6.71 1.68 -1.40
CA ASN A 88 -7.93 0.91 -1.64
C ASN A 88 -7.73 -0.22 -2.68
N GLU A 89 -8.66 -1.18 -2.69
CA GLU A 89 -8.60 -2.35 -3.58
C GLU A 89 -8.59 -1.99 -5.07
N SER A 90 -9.35 -0.97 -5.48
CA SER A 90 -9.41 -0.56 -6.90
C SER A 90 -8.08 0.01 -7.39
N THR A 91 -7.34 0.72 -6.54
CA THR A 91 -6.00 1.24 -6.86
C THR A 91 -4.98 0.11 -6.97
N ILE A 92 -5.06 -0.91 -6.10
CA ILE A 92 -4.19 -2.09 -6.18
C ILE A 92 -4.45 -2.86 -7.49
N ARG A 93 -5.73 -3.14 -7.80
CA ARG A 93 -6.11 -3.86 -9.03
C ARG A 93 -5.73 -3.10 -10.31
N SER A 94 -5.95 -1.78 -10.34
CA SER A 94 -5.56 -0.96 -11.49
C SER A 94 -4.04 -0.90 -11.66
N THR A 95 -3.29 -0.80 -10.57
CA THR A 95 -1.82 -0.88 -10.60
C THR A 95 -1.36 -2.23 -11.14
N LEU A 96 -1.94 -3.33 -10.66
CA LEU A 96 -1.65 -4.69 -11.11
C LEU A 96 -1.91 -4.85 -12.63
N TYR A 97 -3.03 -4.32 -13.12
CA TYR A 97 -3.35 -4.30 -14.55
C TYR A 97 -2.37 -3.44 -15.37
N GLN A 98 -1.93 -2.30 -14.83
CA GLN A 98 -0.96 -1.45 -15.50
C GLN A 98 0.40 -2.13 -15.61
N VAL A 99 0.90 -2.75 -14.53
CA VAL A 99 2.21 -3.42 -14.55
C VAL A 99 2.23 -4.65 -15.44
N SER A 100 1.13 -5.38 -15.53
CA SER A 100 1.02 -6.52 -16.44
C SER A 100 0.98 -6.15 -17.93
N ARG A 101 0.92 -4.87 -18.26
CA ARG A 101 0.95 -4.36 -19.65
C ARG A 101 2.21 -3.56 -19.95
N LYS A 102 3.07 -3.33 -18.96
CA LYS A 102 4.33 -2.62 -19.18
C LYS A 102 5.29 -3.52 -19.94
N GLN A 103 5.96 -2.95 -20.94
CA GLN A 103 7.03 -3.64 -21.68
C GLN A 103 8.35 -3.70 -20.88
N LYS A 104 8.52 -2.83 -19.89
CA LYS A 104 9.74 -2.76 -19.08
C LYS A 104 9.54 -3.50 -17.76
N PRO A 105 10.45 -4.43 -17.41
CA PRO A 105 10.47 -5.05 -16.09
C PRO A 105 10.52 -4.01 -14.98
N THR A 106 9.93 -4.33 -13.84
CA THR A 106 9.97 -3.50 -12.65
C THR A 106 11.04 -4.01 -11.70
N GLU A 107 11.98 -3.14 -11.34
CA GLU A 107 13.00 -3.43 -10.34
C GLU A 107 12.40 -3.45 -8.93
N ILE A 108 12.48 -4.60 -8.27
CA ILE A 108 12.08 -4.82 -6.89
C ILE A 108 13.29 -5.26 -6.05
N GLU A 109 13.24 -5.01 -4.76
CA GLU A 109 14.27 -5.45 -3.82
C GLU A 109 13.76 -6.68 -3.07
N VAL A 110 14.48 -7.79 -3.18
CA VAL A 110 14.16 -9.06 -2.53
C VAL A 110 15.42 -9.54 -1.82
N GLU A 111 15.35 -9.75 -0.49
CA GLU A 111 16.45 -10.27 0.32
C GLU A 111 17.78 -9.48 0.15
N GLY A 112 17.69 -8.17 -0.04
CA GLY A 112 18.84 -7.28 -0.22
C GLY A 112 19.43 -7.26 -1.64
N SER A 113 18.83 -7.97 -2.60
CA SER A 113 19.20 -7.95 -4.01
C SER A 113 18.13 -7.24 -4.84
N VAL A 114 18.55 -6.42 -5.80
CA VAL A 114 17.63 -5.80 -6.77
C VAL A 114 17.46 -6.75 -7.95
N ILE A 115 16.22 -7.16 -8.21
CA ILE A 115 15.86 -8.02 -9.34
C ILE A 115 14.84 -7.32 -10.24
N ALA A 116 14.97 -7.51 -11.55
CA ALA A 116 14.02 -7.00 -12.52
C ALA A 116 12.93 -8.06 -12.77
N VAL A 117 11.67 -7.70 -12.51
CA VAL A 117 10.53 -8.62 -12.61
C VAL A 117 9.51 -8.13 -13.61
N GLU A 118 9.13 -9.01 -14.53
CA GLU A 118 8.02 -8.82 -15.47
C GLU A 118 6.79 -9.58 -14.96
N ILE A 119 5.62 -8.93 -15.04
CA ILE A 119 4.35 -9.54 -14.65
C ILE A 119 3.67 -10.09 -15.89
N ILE A 120 3.45 -11.41 -15.92
CA ILE A 120 2.76 -12.11 -16.99
C ILE A 120 1.30 -12.28 -16.58
N LYS A 121 0.37 -11.81 -17.41
CA LYS A 121 -1.06 -12.00 -17.16
C LYS A 121 -1.62 -13.10 -18.05
N ASP A 122 -2.22 -14.11 -17.43
CA ASP A 122 -2.96 -15.17 -18.12
C ASP A 122 -4.39 -15.25 -17.57
N GLY A 123 -5.36 -14.76 -18.35
CA GLY A 123 -6.76 -14.70 -17.92
C GLY A 123 -6.97 -13.98 -16.56
N PRO A 124 -7.47 -14.66 -15.51
CA PRO A 124 -7.69 -14.09 -14.18
C PRO A 124 -6.47 -14.13 -13.26
N THR A 125 -5.38 -14.79 -13.68
CA THR A 125 -4.16 -14.99 -12.87
C THR A 125 -2.99 -14.16 -13.38
N TYR A 126 -2.00 -14.02 -12.50
CA TYR A 126 -0.76 -13.29 -12.71
C TYR A 126 0.40 -14.19 -12.32
N ASP A 127 1.44 -14.20 -13.13
CA ASP A 127 2.69 -14.91 -12.92
C ASP A 127 3.87 -13.93 -13.04
N VAL A 128 5.08 -14.36 -12.72
CA VAL A 128 6.29 -13.53 -12.78
C VAL A 128 7.41 -14.18 -13.58
N ALA A 129 8.08 -13.38 -14.39
CA ALA A 129 9.37 -13.73 -14.98
C ALA A 129 10.46 -12.85 -14.38
N VAL A 130 11.53 -13.47 -13.86
CA VAL A 130 12.71 -12.74 -13.40
C VAL A 130 13.65 -12.54 -14.58
N VAL A 131 13.85 -11.30 -14.97
CA VAL A 131 14.82 -10.92 -16.00
C VAL A 131 16.14 -10.68 -15.29
N SER A 132 17.04 -11.66 -15.34
CA SER A 132 18.40 -11.48 -14.85
C SER A 132 19.18 -10.69 -15.90
N GLU A 133 19.71 -9.51 -15.56
CA GLU A 133 20.77 -8.85 -16.34
C GLU A 133 22.13 -9.55 -16.13
N ALA A 134 22.16 -10.87 -16.26
CA ALA A 134 23.39 -11.65 -16.26
C ALA A 134 23.31 -12.67 -17.39
N GLU A 135 23.60 -12.21 -18.61
CA GLU A 135 24.57 -12.81 -19.54
C GLU A 135 24.92 -11.75 -20.61
N PRO A 136 26.11 -11.12 -20.59
CA PRO A 136 26.74 -10.72 -21.84
C PRO A 136 27.06 -12.03 -22.56
N SER A 137 26.17 -12.44 -23.46
CA SER A 137 26.52 -13.42 -24.49
C SER A 137 27.63 -12.81 -25.35
N PHE A 138 28.88 -13.02 -24.95
CA PHE A 138 29.99 -13.00 -25.88
C PHE A 138 29.74 -14.14 -26.85
N LYS A 139 28.97 -13.84 -27.91
CA LYS A 139 28.92 -14.66 -29.10
C LYS A 139 30.34 -14.83 -29.59
N GLU A 140 30.73 -16.09 -29.71
CA GLU A 140 31.85 -16.58 -30.49
C GLU A 140 31.95 -15.80 -31.81
N ALA A 141 33.11 -15.17 -32.03
CA ALA A 141 33.56 -14.86 -33.38
C ALA A 141 34.57 -15.93 -33.76
N HIS A 142 34.09 -16.94 -34.48
CA HIS A 142 34.91 -17.71 -35.41
C HIS A 142 35.47 -16.75 -36.48
N ALA A 143 36.79 -16.68 -36.60
CA ALA A 143 37.55 -16.61 -37.85
C ALA A 143 39.04 -16.84 -37.56
#